data_AF-A0A7Y1T8I8-F1
#
_entry.id   AF-A0A7Y1T8I8-F1
#
_cell.length_a   1.000
_cell.length_b   1.000
_cell.length_c   1.000
_cell.angle_alpha   90.00
_cell.angle_beta   90.00
_cell.angle_gamma   90.00
#
_symmetry.space_group_name_H-M   'P 1'
#
loop_
_entity.id
_entity.type
_entity.pdbx_description
1 polymer ?
#
loop_
_entity_poly.entity_id
_entity_poly.type
_entity_poly.pdbx_seq_one_letter_code
_entity_poly.pdbx_strand_id
1 'polypeptide(L)'
;MTPYFLPNRELISSLQSAALRGVSVNIILPEKSNLPIVHWSNRNVLEELLSAGASVYYQPAPFCHSKLLCVDDSYSLVGSANLDPRSLRLNFELGVEVFSPALNKQLLDHCRATIETSEPLLLADLVGRGVYARLRDSVAALFTPYL
;
A
#
# COMPACT_ATOMS: atom_id res chain seq x y z
N MET A 1 -5.13 2.19 1.41
CA MET A 1 -4.39 3.45 1.62
C MET A 1 -3.63 3.36 2.93
N THR A 2 -2.32 3.57 2.90
CA THR A 2 -1.46 3.49 4.10
C THR A 2 -0.16 4.27 3.87
N PRO A 3 0.43 4.94 4.88
CA PRO A 3 1.72 5.59 4.72
C PRO A 3 2.89 4.61 4.62
N TYR A 4 2.77 3.43 5.25
CA TYR A 4 3.80 2.39 5.24
C TYR A 4 3.21 1.08 4.72
N PHE A 5 3.92 0.48 3.76
CA PHE A 5 3.47 -0.68 3.01
C PHE A 5 4.63 -1.65 2.83
N LEU A 6 4.78 -2.55 3.79
CA LEU A 6 5.70 -3.67 3.81
C LEU A 6 4.91 -4.94 4.21
N PRO A 7 3.88 -5.31 3.43
CA PRO A 7 3.01 -6.43 3.78
C PRO A 7 3.80 -7.75 3.89
N ASN A 8 3.31 -8.67 4.70
CA ASN A 8 3.84 -10.03 4.74
C ASN A 8 3.52 -10.80 3.45
N ARG A 9 4.16 -11.96 3.27
CA ARG A 9 4.02 -12.76 2.04
C ARG A 9 2.59 -13.29 1.86
N GLU A 10 1.89 -13.55 2.95
CA GLU A 10 0.49 -13.97 2.95
C GLU A 10 -0.43 -12.90 2.36
N LEU A 11 -0.27 -11.63 2.78
CA LEU A 11 -1.04 -10.52 2.27
C LEU A 11 -0.66 -10.20 0.81
N ILE A 12 0.63 -10.24 0.46
CA ILE A 12 1.07 -10.08 -0.94
C ILE A 12 0.39 -11.13 -1.83
N SER A 13 0.46 -12.40 -1.45
CA SER A 13 -0.14 -13.50 -2.21
C SER A 13 -1.66 -13.34 -2.35
N SER A 14 -2.32 -12.85 -1.30
CA SER A 14 -3.77 -12.60 -1.31
C SER A 14 -4.16 -11.48 -2.28
N LEU A 15 -3.39 -10.38 -2.28
CA LEU A 15 -3.59 -9.26 -3.20
C LEU A 15 -3.31 -9.66 -4.65
N GLN A 16 -2.22 -10.40 -4.90
CA GLN A 16 -1.91 -10.93 -6.23
C GLN A 16 -3.00 -11.87 -6.73
N SER A 17 -3.49 -12.78 -5.88
CA SER A 17 -4.59 -13.69 -6.23
C SER A 17 -5.87 -12.93 -6.59
N ALA A 18 -6.19 -11.86 -5.88
CA ALA A 18 -7.33 -11.01 -6.21
C ALA A 18 -7.15 -10.32 -7.58
N ALA A 19 -5.99 -9.70 -7.81
CA ALA A 19 -5.69 -9.03 -9.08
C ALA A 19 -5.74 -9.99 -10.27
N LEU A 20 -5.17 -11.20 -10.13
CA LEU A 20 -5.19 -12.24 -11.17
C LEU A 20 -6.60 -12.76 -11.48
N ARG A 21 -7.57 -12.64 -10.56
CA ARG A 21 -8.99 -12.94 -10.82
C ARG A 21 -9.74 -11.79 -11.52
N GLY A 22 -9.07 -10.67 -11.80
CA GLY A 22 -9.68 -9.47 -12.38
C GLY A 22 -10.31 -8.52 -11.35
N VAL A 23 -10.05 -8.71 -10.05
CA VAL A 23 -10.47 -7.74 -9.02
C VAL A 23 -9.56 -6.51 -9.10
N SER A 24 -10.14 -5.31 -9.08
CA SER A 24 -9.37 -4.06 -9.07
C SER A 24 -8.72 -3.84 -7.70
N VAL A 25 -7.41 -4.05 -7.61
CA VAL A 25 -6.62 -3.84 -6.39
C VAL A 25 -5.88 -2.52 -6.51
N ASN A 26 -6.26 -1.52 -5.70
CA ASN A 26 -5.66 -0.19 -5.73
C ASN A 26 -4.94 0.13 -4.41
N ILE A 27 -3.65 0.45 -4.50
CA ILE A 27 -2.78 0.74 -3.36
C ILE A 27 -2.41 2.22 -3.43
N ILE A 28 -2.84 2.99 -2.43
CA ILE A 28 -2.55 4.43 -2.33
C ILE A 28 -1.48 4.63 -1.26
N LEU A 29 -0.36 5.23 -1.65
CA LEU A 29 0.81 5.53 -0.82
C LEU A 29 1.14 7.03 -0.94
N PRO A 30 1.75 7.66 0.08
CA PRO A 30 2.24 9.02 -0.05
C PRO A 30 3.42 9.06 -1.03
N GLU A 31 3.43 10.06 -1.92
CA GLU A 31 4.55 10.33 -2.84
C GLU A 31 5.85 10.57 -2.04
N LYS A 32 5.75 11.35 -0.96
CA LYS A 32 6.87 11.62 -0.05
C LYS A 32 6.60 11.04 1.32
N SER A 33 7.26 9.92 1.60
CA SER A 33 7.31 9.33 2.95
C SER A 33 8.20 10.16 3.89
N ASN A 34 7.79 10.29 5.13
CA ASN A 34 8.62 10.79 6.24
C ASN A 34 9.70 9.77 6.66
N LEU A 35 9.58 8.49 6.25
CA LEU A 35 10.56 7.43 6.46
C LEU A 35 11.07 6.90 5.09
N PRO A 36 12.18 7.45 4.55
CA PRO A 36 12.71 7.07 3.25
C PRO A 36 13.06 5.58 3.13
N ILE A 37 13.52 4.97 4.24
CA ILE A 37 13.91 3.55 4.25
C ILE A 37 12.73 2.61 3.97
N VAL A 38 11.51 2.95 4.43
CA VAL A 38 10.29 2.18 4.12
C VAL A 38 9.98 2.25 2.63
N HIS A 39 10.14 3.43 2.04
CA HIS A 39 9.92 3.69 0.63
C HIS A 39 10.96 3.02 -0.29
N TRP A 40 12.16 2.74 0.20
CA TRP A 40 13.15 1.93 -0.52
C TRP A 40 12.89 0.44 -0.33
N SER A 41 12.43 0.03 0.85
CA SER A 41 12.19 -1.38 1.18
C SER A 41 10.97 -1.97 0.47
N ASN A 42 9.93 -1.17 0.21
CA ASN A 42 8.70 -1.66 -0.41
C ASN A 42 8.82 -1.92 -1.92
N ARG A 43 9.93 -1.51 -2.52
CA ARG A 43 10.14 -1.45 -3.96
C ARG A 43 10.04 -2.77 -4.69
N ASN A 44 10.54 -3.85 -4.10
CA ASN A 44 10.47 -5.18 -4.68
C ASN A 44 9.01 -5.69 -4.61
N VAL A 45 8.32 -5.42 -3.51
CA VAL A 45 6.91 -5.81 -3.31
C VAL A 45 5.99 -5.08 -4.28
N LEU A 46 6.21 -3.78 -4.52
CA LEU A 46 5.42 -3.03 -5.50
C LEU A 46 5.61 -3.55 -6.92
N GLU A 47 6.83 -3.97 -7.28
CA GLU A 47 7.11 -4.59 -8.58
C GLU A 47 6.35 -5.92 -8.76
N GLU A 48 6.35 -6.77 -7.72
CA GLU A 48 5.58 -8.03 -7.69
C GLU A 48 4.06 -7.81 -7.83
N LEU A 49 3.52 -6.76 -7.19
CA LEU A 49 2.08 -6.45 -7.21
C LEU A 49 1.63 -5.83 -8.54
N LEU A 50 2.40 -4.88 -9.07
CA LEU A 50 2.14 -4.28 -10.39
C LEU A 50 2.19 -5.35 -11.49
N SER A 51 3.16 -6.27 -11.41
CA SER A 51 3.27 -7.39 -12.36
C SER A 51 2.06 -8.34 -12.32
N ALA A 52 1.38 -8.43 -11.17
CA ALA A 52 0.16 -9.24 -11.00
C ALA A 52 -1.13 -8.50 -11.42
N GLY A 53 -1.04 -7.24 -11.85
CA GLY A 53 -2.19 -6.43 -12.29
C GLY A 53 -2.80 -5.54 -11.21
N ALA A 54 -2.18 -5.40 -10.04
CA ALA A 54 -2.58 -4.36 -9.08
C ALA A 54 -2.12 -2.97 -9.56
N SER A 55 -2.78 -1.92 -9.09
CA SER A 55 -2.42 -0.52 -9.35
C SER A 55 -1.87 0.14 -8.09
N VAL A 56 -0.83 0.95 -8.25
CA VAL A 56 -0.22 1.71 -7.16
C VAL A 56 -0.26 3.19 -7.52
N TYR A 57 -0.70 4.03 -6.59
CA TYR A 57 -0.85 5.47 -6.76
C TYR A 57 -0.09 6.22 -5.66
N TYR A 58 0.69 7.22 -6.07
CA TYR A 58 1.37 8.14 -5.18
C TYR A 58 0.55 9.41 -4.99
N GLN A 59 0.01 9.55 -3.79
CA GLN A 59 -0.73 10.72 -3.36
C GLN A 59 0.22 11.90 -3.11
N PRO A 60 0.02 13.06 -3.74
CA PRO A 60 0.85 14.24 -3.53
C PRO A 60 0.66 14.81 -2.11
N ALA A 61 1.52 15.76 -1.75
CA ALA A 61 1.44 16.44 -0.46
C ALA A 61 0.05 17.10 -0.22
N PRO A 62 -0.41 17.21 1.04
CA PRO A 62 0.30 16.92 2.28
C PRO A 62 0.43 15.41 2.60
N PHE A 63 1.40 15.06 3.45
CA PHE A 63 1.62 13.68 3.88
C PHE A 63 0.36 13.10 4.54
N CYS A 64 -0.19 12.04 3.95
CA CYS A 64 -1.38 11.40 4.46
C CYS A 64 -1.03 10.17 5.31
N HIS A 65 -1.52 10.16 6.55
CA HIS A 65 -1.24 9.10 7.51
C HIS A 65 -2.43 8.16 7.74
N SER A 66 -3.49 8.24 6.92
CA SER A 66 -4.66 7.36 7.05
C SER A 66 -4.26 5.89 6.85
N LYS A 67 -4.88 5.00 7.62
CA LYS A 67 -4.85 3.56 7.39
C LYS A 67 -6.27 3.10 7.15
N LEU A 68 -6.54 2.84 5.88
CA LEU A 68 -7.86 2.57 5.36
C LEU A 68 -7.76 1.44 4.34
N LEU A 69 -8.54 0.39 4.57
CA LEU A 69 -8.79 -0.69 3.63
C LEU A 69 -10.28 -0.67 3.31
N CYS A 70 -10.63 -0.63 2.02
CA CYS A 70 -12.02 -0.77 1.56
C CYS A 70 -12.11 -2.00 0.66
N VAL A 71 -13.20 -2.75 0.79
CA VAL A 71 -13.57 -3.85 -0.11
C VAL A 71 -14.99 -3.58 -0.59
N ASP A 72 -15.07 -3.21 -1.87
CA ASP A 72 -16.31 -2.76 -2.52
C ASP A 72 -17.04 -1.69 -1.66
N ASP A 73 -18.36 -1.69 -1.66
CA ASP A 73 -19.21 -0.93 -0.75
C ASP A 73 -19.63 -1.75 0.49
N SER A 74 -19.00 -2.90 0.70
CA SER A 74 -19.45 -3.91 1.67
C SER A 74 -18.66 -3.95 2.97
N TYR A 75 -17.35 -3.64 2.92
CA TYR A 75 -16.49 -3.66 4.10
C TYR A 75 -15.46 -2.53 4.06
N SER A 76 -15.19 -1.94 5.22
CA SER A 76 -14.02 -1.09 5.42
C SER A 76 -13.36 -1.37 6.77
N LEU A 77 -12.04 -1.25 6.82
CA LEU A 77 -11.25 -1.26 8.05
C LEU A 77 -10.52 0.07 8.16
N VAL A 78 -10.79 0.79 9.26
CA VAL A 78 -10.14 2.06 9.60
C VAL A 78 -9.44 1.90 10.93
N GLY A 79 -8.21 2.36 11.06
CA GLY A 79 -7.52 2.19 12.33
C GLY A 79 -6.11 2.78 12.36
N SER A 80 -5.33 2.27 13.31
CA SER A 80 -3.93 2.66 13.51
C SER A 80 -2.93 1.77 12.75
N ALA A 81 -3.34 0.54 12.40
CA ALA A 81 -2.46 -0.46 11.78
C ALA A 81 -2.01 -0.06 10.37
N ASN A 82 -0.71 0.10 10.18
CA ASN A 82 -0.12 0.11 8.84
C ASN A 82 -0.05 -1.32 8.28
N LEU A 83 0.22 -1.45 6.99
CA LEU A 83 0.48 -2.73 6.36
C LEU A 83 1.99 -3.03 6.38
N ASP A 84 2.57 -3.10 7.58
CA ASP A 84 3.99 -3.40 7.82
C ASP A 84 4.17 -4.42 8.96
N PRO A 85 5.36 -5.05 9.10
CA PRO A 85 5.59 -6.07 10.11
C PRO A 85 5.45 -5.57 11.54
N ARG A 86 5.75 -4.30 11.83
CA ARG A 86 5.62 -3.74 13.18
C ARG A 86 4.15 -3.66 13.59
N SER A 87 3.30 -3.04 12.77
CA SER A 87 1.87 -2.94 13.03
C SER A 87 1.22 -4.32 13.10
N LEU A 88 1.63 -5.25 12.24
CA LEU A 88 0.98 -6.57 12.16
C LEU A 88 1.50 -7.60 13.20
N ARG A 89 2.60 -7.32 13.92
CA ARG A 89 3.20 -8.32 14.84
C ARG A 89 3.61 -7.79 16.21
N LEU A 90 3.91 -6.50 16.33
CA LEU A 90 4.58 -5.95 17.52
C LEU A 90 3.75 -4.88 18.21
N ASN A 91 3.10 -4.02 17.44
CA ASN A 91 2.32 -2.93 18.00
C ASN A 91 0.96 -3.43 18.51
N PHE A 92 0.45 -2.74 19.53
CA PHE A 92 -0.97 -2.81 19.87
C PHE A 92 -1.72 -1.86 18.95
N GLU A 93 -2.42 -2.43 17.97
CA GLU A 93 -3.19 -1.67 17.00
C GLU A 93 -4.68 -1.70 17.35
N LEU A 94 -5.37 -0.61 17.01
CA LEU A 94 -6.83 -0.50 17.08
C LEU A 94 -7.39 -0.43 15.66
N GLY A 95 -8.34 -1.31 15.36
CA GLY A 95 -9.10 -1.32 14.12
C GLY A 95 -10.60 -1.22 14.40
N VAL A 96 -11.30 -0.47 13.55
CA VAL A 96 -12.76 -0.41 13.50
C VAL A 96 -13.20 -1.00 12.18
N GLU A 97 -13.92 -2.11 12.27
CA GLU A 97 -14.56 -2.75 11.13
C GLU A 97 -15.92 -2.12 10.86
N VAL A 98 -16.18 -1.81 9.60
CA VAL A 98 -17.37 -1.09 9.18
C VAL A 98 -18.17 -1.95 8.21
N PHE A 99 -19.38 -2.33 8.66
CA PHE A 99 -20.38 -3.09 7.89
C PHE A 99 -21.60 -2.20 7.57
N SER A 100 -21.35 -0.97 7.12
CA SER A 100 -22.38 0.00 6.77
C SER A 100 -22.22 0.42 5.30
N PRO A 101 -23.15 0.04 4.39
CA PRO A 101 -23.06 0.40 2.98
C PRO A 101 -22.93 1.90 2.75
N ALA A 102 -23.63 2.71 3.54
CA ALA A 102 -23.59 4.16 3.42
C ALA A 102 -22.19 4.72 3.76
N LEU A 103 -21.58 4.26 4.85
CA LEU A 103 -20.24 4.72 5.25
C LEU A 103 -19.16 4.13 4.35
N ASN A 104 -19.25 2.86 3.99
CA ASN A 104 -18.32 2.20 3.08
C ASN A 104 -18.27 2.91 1.71
N LYS A 105 -19.43 3.30 1.18
CA LYS A 105 -19.49 4.09 -0.05
C LYS A 105 -18.74 5.42 0.08
N GLN A 106 -18.94 6.15 1.18
CA GLN A 106 -18.22 7.42 1.43
C GLN A 106 -16.70 7.21 1.51
N LEU A 107 -16.24 6.16 2.20
CA LEU A 107 -14.82 5.84 2.31
C LEU A 107 -14.22 5.39 0.97
N LEU A 108 -14.97 4.62 0.18
CA LEU A 108 -14.56 4.22 -1.17
C LEU A 108 -14.48 5.42 -2.12
N ASP A 109 -15.46 6.32 -2.08
CA ASP A 109 -15.47 7.53 -2.89
C ASP A 109 -14.31 8.47 -2.48
N HIS A 110 -13.95 8.53 -1.19
CA HIS A 110 -12.74 9.20 -0.73
C HIS A 110 -11.46 8.59 -1.35
N CYS A 111 -11.35 7.26 -1.39
CA CYS A 111 -10.23 6.59 -2.06
C CYS A 111 -10.18 6.92 -3.55
N ARG A 112 -11.33 6.91 -4.24
CA ARG A 112 -11.43 7.23 -5.68
C ARG A 112 -10.99 8.66 -5.98
N ALA A 113 -11.51 9.65 -5.23
CA ALA A 113 -11.10 11.05 -5.37
C ALA A 113 -9.61 11.24 -5.09
N THR A 114 -9.06 10.48 -4.14
CA THR A 114 -7.61 10.50 -3.87
C THR A 114 -6.82 9.95 -5.07
N ILE A 115 -7.28 8.85 -5.69
CA ILE A 115 -6.65 8.29 -6.89
C ILE A 115 -6.67 9.27 -8.07
N GLU A 116 -7.78 9.99 -8.28
CA GLU A 116 -7.91 10.98 -9.37
C GLU A 116 -6.87 12.12 -9.30
N THR A 117 -6.37 12.40 -8.09
CA THR A 117 -5.36 13.45 -7.83
C THR A 117 -3.98 12.88 -7.55
N SER A 118 -3.80 11.56 -7.71
CA SER A 118 -2.54 10.84 -7.45
C SER A 118 -1.83 10.46 -8.74
N GLU A 119 -0.51 10.33 -8.67
CA GLU A 119 0.31 9.88 -9.80
C GLU A 119 0.40 8.35 -9.82
N PRO A 120 0.10 7.68 -10.95
CA PRO A 120 0.25 6.22 -11.04
C PRO A 120 1.73 5.83 -11.07
N LEU A 121 2.11 4.84 -10.27
CA LEU A 121 3.43 4.22 -10.37
C LEU A 121 3.44 3.20 -11.50
N LEU A 122 4.29 3.40 -12.51
CA LEU A 122 4.40 2.47 -13.62
C LEU A 122 5.42 1.37 -13.29
N LEU A 123 5.14 0.14 -13.75
CA LEU A 123 6.09 -0.97 -13.63
C LEU A 123 7.44 -0.65 -14.29
N ALA A 124 7.41 0.10 -15.40
CA ALA A 124 8.60 0.56 -16.10
C ALA A 124 9.51 1.44 -15.21
N ASP A 125 8.94 2.25 -14.32
CA ASP A 125 9.70 3.10 -13.39
C ASP A 125 10.46 2.27 -12.35
N LEU A 126 9.93 1.08 -12.00
CA LEU A 126 10.59 0.15 -11.10
C LEU A 126 11.65 -0.70 -11.82
N VAL A 127 11.35 -1.21 -13.00
CA VAL A 127 12.30 -2.05 -13.76
C VAL A 127 13.47 -1.22 -14.30
N GLY A 128 13.21 0.03 -14.69
CA GLY A 128 14.21 0.94 -15.27
C GLY A 128 15.22 1.52 -14.29
N ARG A 129 15.17 1.15 -13.00
CA ARG A 129 16.05 1.72 -11.97
C ARG A 129 17.51 1.28 -12.13
N GLY A 130 18.41 2.26 -11.95
CA GLY A 130 19.85 2.03 -11.92
C GLY A 130 20.27 1.00 -10.87
N VAL A 131 21.39 0.33 -11.12
CA VAL A 131 21.92 -0.75 -10.25
C VAL A 131 22.14 -0.27 -8.81
N TYR A 132 22.62 0.95 -8.61
CA TYR A 132 22.81 1.53 -7.28
C TYR A 132 21.50 1.71 -6.51
N ALA A 133 20.43 2.11 -7.19
CA ALA A 133 19.12 2.24 -6.56
C ALA A 133 18.58 0.87 -6.16
N ARG A 134 18.68 -0.13 -7.05
CA ARG A 134 18.28 -1.51 -6.74
C ARG A 134 19.08 -2.12 -5.59
N LEU A 135 20.38 -1.84 -5.51
CA LEU A 135 21.23 -2.28 -4.40
C LEU A 135 20.80 -1.62 -3.08
N ARG A 136 20.59 -0.29 -3.07
CA ARG A 136 20.07 0.42 -1.89
C ARG A 136 18.73 -0.15 -1.44
N ASP A 137 17.80 -0.33 -2.37
CA ASP A 137 16.47 -0.86 -2.09
C ASP A 137 16.55 -2.28 -1.51
N SER A 138 17.44 -3.12 -2.04
CA SER A 138 17.69 -4.48 -1.52
C SER A 138 18.32 -4.47 -0.12
N VAL A 139 19.29 -3.58 0.13
CA VAL A 139 19.89 -3.41 1.46
C VAL A 139 18.84 -2.90 2.46
N ALA A 140 18.00 -1.94 2.06
CA ALA A 140 16.90 -1.45 2.89
C ALA A 140 15.91 -2.56 3.23
N ALA A 141 15.57 -3.41 2.26
CA ALA A 141 14.67 -4.55 2.45
C ALA A 141 15.18 -5.60 3.46
N LEU A 142 16.49 -5.70 3.70
CA LEU A 142 17.02 -6.56 4.77
C LEU A 142 16.56 -6.12 6.16
N PHE A 143 16.19 -4.84 6.33
CA PHE A 143 15.69 -4.30 7.59
C PHE A 143 14.18 -4.41 7.74
N THR A 144 13.43 -4.90 6.74
CA THR A 144 11.96 -5.04 6.79
C THR A 144 11.43 -5.69 8.07
N PRO A 145 12.06 -6.70 8.71
CA PRO A 145 11.56 -7.24 9.98
C PRO A 145 11.49 -6.23 11.14
N TYR A 146 12.20 -5.11 11.05
CA TYR A 146 12.29 -4.07 12.09
C TYR A 146 11.58 -2.75 11.71
N LEU A 147 11.24 -2.61 10.43
CA LEU A 147 10.54 -1.47 9.84
C LEU A 147 9.03 -1.66 9.90
#